data_AF-A0A327YZU2-F1
#
_entry.id   AF-A0A327YZU2-F1
#
_cell.length_a   1.000
_cell.length_b   1.000
_cell.length_c   1.000
_cell.angle_alpha   90.00
_cell.angle_beta   90.00
_cell.angle_gamma   90.00
#
_symmetry.space_group_name_H-M   'P 1'
#
loop_
_entity.id
_entity.type
_entity.pdbx_description
1 polymer ?
#
loop_
_entity_poly.entity_id
_entity_poly.type
_entity_poly.pdbx_seq_one_letter_code
_entity_poly.pdbx_strand_id
1 'polypeptide(L)'
;MARMTPLDRPVTDDDRYWQQQAQQYRRGALERTRAAALAWTTTLTAVTGFFGVVTFFKGPEDLTTIPAWARATVGVLALLALVAVLAAVAYGTLAAQGRIEATWTTPDAIAARTEVERRSSVHRLRFSRWLALIALILLIGAVGTAWYAPRQAKSLLVTWTDGRTLCVPADTKSFAPQLPAEQIKSLRTVAKCP
;
A
#
# COMPACT_ATOMS: atom_id res chain seq x y z
N MET A 1 -46.86 14.21 1.33
CA MET A 1 -46.02 13.39 2.24
C MET A 1 -46.94 12.45 3.01
N ALA A 2 -47.04 11.19 2.60
CA ALA A 2 -47.92 10.21 3.24
C ALA A 2 -47.21 9.57 4.46
N ARG A 3 -47.81 9.68 5.65
CA ARG A 3 -47.37 8.94 6.83
C ARG A 3 -47.71 7.47 6.61
N MET A 4 -46.72 6.58 6.65
CA MET A 4 -46.98 5.15 6.77
C MET A 4 -47.63 4.91 8.14
N THR A 5 -48.92 4.61 8.15
CA THR A 5 -49.63 4.08 9.30
C THR A 5 -49.01 2.74 9.67
N PRO A 6 -48.72 2.44 10.95
CA PRO A 6 -48.33 1.09 11.35
C PRO A 6 -49.44 0.14 10.92
N LEU A 7 -49.10 -0.91 10.17
CA LEU A 7 -50.03 -1.99 9.88
C LEU A 7 -50.41 -2.61 11.24
N ASP A 8 -51.66 -2.40 11.65
CA ASP A 8 -52.25 -2.93 12.87
C ASP A 8 -52.52 -4.44 12.71
N ARG A 9 -51.46 -5.18 12.41
CA ARG A 9 -51.49 -6.64 12.32
C ARG A 9 -51.14 -7.20 13.69
N PRO A 10 -51.89 -8.20 14.20
CA PRO A 10 -51.56 -8.83 15.46
C PRO A 10 -50.15 -9.42 15.36
N VAL A 11 -49.31 -9.15 16.38
CA VAL A 11 -47.94 -9.68 16.45
C VAL A 11 -48.00 -11.20 16.51
N THR A 12 -47.55 -11.85 15.45
CA THR A 12 -47.52 -13.31 15.36
C THR A 12 -46.31 -13.88 16.12
N ASP A 13 -46.32 -15.18 16.41
CA ASP A 13 -45.15 -15.83 17.00
C ASP A 13 -43.93 -15.80 16.07
N ASP A 14 -44.16 -15.79 14.76
CA ASP A 14 -43.12 -15.60 13.74
C ASP A 14 -42.51 -14.20 13.83
N ASP A 15 -43.31 -13.14 14.06
CA ASP A 15 -42.78 -11.79 14.28
C ASP A 15 -41.87 -11.71 15.51
N ARG A 16 -42.21 -12.43 16.60
CA ARG A 16 -41.37 -12.49 17.80
C ARG A 16 -40.08 -13.25 17.54
N TYR A 17 -40.14 -14.37 16.82
CA TYR A 17 -38.97 -15.13 16.42
C TYR A 17 -38.00 -14.27 15.59
N TRP A 18 -38.49 -13.60 14.54
CA TRP A 18 -37.66 -12.72 13.71
C TRP A 18 -37.15 -11.49 14.46
N GLN A 19 -37.93 -10.93 15.39
CA GLN A 19 -37.45 -9.85 16.26
C GLN A 19 -36.32 -10.31 17.19
N GLN A 20 -36.46 -11.47 17.84
CA GLN A 20 -35.40 -12.04 18.67
C GLN A 20 -34.14 -12.28 17.84
N GLN A 21 -34.31 -12.79 16.63
CA GLN A 21 -33.19 -13.05 15.75
C GLN A 21 -32.54 -11.77 15.24
N ALA A 22 -33.30 -10.75 14.86
CA ALA A 22 -32.77 -9.44 14.54
C ALA A 22 -32.05 -8.78 15.73
N GLN A 23 -32.47 -9.05 16.97
CA GLN A 23 -31.74 -8.60 18.16
C GLN A 23 -30.44 -9.38 18.37
N GLN A 24 -30.44 -10.70 18.21
CA GLN A 24 -29.22 -11.51 18.27
C GLN A 24 -28.22 -11.09 17.17
N TYR A 25 -28.68 -10.89 15.94
CA TYR A 25 -27.87 -10.35 14.85
C TYR A 25 -27.32 -8.98 15.18
N ARG A 26 -28.10 -8.08 15.79
CA ARG A 26 -27.61 -6.75 16.23
C ARG A 26 -26.54 -6.85 17.30
N ARG A 27 -26.73 -7.69 18.32
CA ARG A 27 -25.76 -7.89 19.41
C ARG A 27 -24.44 -8.44 18.86
N GLY A 28 -24.49 -9.42 17.96
CA GLY A 28 -23.29 -10.02 17.34
C GLY A 28 -22.75 -9.28 16.10
N ALA A 29 -23.43 -8.25 15.59
CA ALA A 29 -22.95 -7.51 14.40
C ALA A 29 -21.71 -6.66 14.74
N LEU A 30 -21.65 -6.11 15.95
CA LEU A 30 -20.53 -5.29 16.39
C LEU A 30 -19.25 -6.14 16.53
N GLU A 31 -19.34 -7.31 17.18
CA GLU A 31 -18.21 -8.26 17.27
C GLU A 31 -17.75 -8.74 15.90
N ARG A 32 -18.67 -9.12 15.01
CA ARG A 32 -18.32 -9.53 13.65
C ARG A 32 -17.62 -8.41 12.87
N THR A 33 -18.06 -7.17 13.03
CA THR A 33 -17.44 -6.02 12.37
C THR A 33 -16.02 -5.78 12.91
N ARG A 34 -15.83 -5.88 14.24
CA ARG A 34 -14.51 -5.77 14.87
C ARG A 34 -13.57 -6.90 14.46
N ALA A 35 -14.06 -8.14 14.43
CA ALA A 35 -13.29 -9.29 13.96
C ALA A 35 -12.87 -9.14 12.50
N ALA A 36 -13.78 -8.68 11.63
CA ALA A 36 -13.47 -8.40 10.23
C ALA A 36 -12.44 -7.27 10.08
N ALA A 37 -12.52 -6.21 10.88
CA ALA A 37 -11.54 -5.12 10.89
C ALA A 37 -10.16 -5.60 11.36
N LEU A 38 -10.10 -6.42 12.42
CA LEU A 38 -8.86 -7.04 12.90
C LEU A 38 -8.24 -7.94 11.84
N ALA A 39 -9.04 -8.84 11.25
CA ALA A 39 -8.58 -9.72 10.17
C ALA A 39 -8.02 -8.91 8.99
N TRP A 40 -8.68 -7.81 8.62
CA TRP A 40 -8.22 -6.90 7.57
C TRP A 40 -6.88 -6.23 7.91
N THR A 41 -6.70 -5.74 9.14
CA THR A 41 -5.41 -5.16 9.56
C THR A 41 -4.28 -6.18 9.53
N THR A 42 -4.55 -7.44 9.90
CA THR A 42 -3.57 -8.53 9.81
C THR A 42 -3.15 -8.79 8.36
N THR A 43 -4.10 -8.81 7.42
CA THR A 43 -3.79 -8.96 5.99
C THR A 43 -2.93 -7.80 5.48
N LEU A 44 -3.23 -6.55 5.86
CA LEU A 44 -2.43 -5.38 5.48
C LEU A 44 -0.99 -5.47 6.03
N THR A 45 -0.84 -5.88 7.29
CA THR A 45 0.49 -6.08 7.90
C THR A 45 1.28 -7.16 7.17
N ALA A 46 0.63 -8.29 6.84
CA ALA A 46 1.27 -9.38 6.10
C ALA A 46 1.72 -8.95 4.70
N VAL A 47 0.87 -8.26 3.94
CA VAL A 47 1.20 -7.74 2.60
C VAL A 47 2.34 -6.72 2.69
N THR A 48 2.24 -5.75 3.59
CA THR A 48 3.27 -4.71 3.77
C THR A 48 4.60 -5.33 4.20
N GLY A 49 4.56 -6.31 5.12
CA GLY A 49 5.74 -7.06 5.54
C GLY A 49 6.39 -7.81 4.39
N PHE A 50 5.60 -8.49 3.55
CA PHE A 50 6.11 -9.16 2.35
C PHE A 50 6.82 -8.19 1.40
N PHE A 51 6.21 -7.04 1.10
CA PHE A 51 6.86 -6.02 0.26
C PHE A 51 8.13 -5.44 0.92
N GLY A 52 8.12 -5.24 2.24
CA GLY A 52 9.31 -4.81 2.98
C GLY A 52 10.47 -5.81 2.83
N VAL A 53 10.17 -7.10 2.97
CA VAL A 53 11.14 -8.19 2.79
C VAL A 53 11.68 -8.22 1.36
N VAL A 54 10.81 -8.20 0.34
CA VAL A 54 11.22 -8.21 -1.07
C VAL A 54 12.10 -7.00 -1.40
N THR A 55 11.75 -5.83 -0.87
CA THR A 55 12.54 -4.59 -1.08
C THR A 55 13.89 -4.68 -0.40
N PHE A 56 13.96 -5.22 0.82
CA PHE A 56 15.20 -5.40 1.55
C PHE A 56 16.15 -6.39 0.86
N PHE A 57 15.65 -7.53 0.40
CA PHE A 57 16.46 -8.54 -0.29
C PHE A 57 17.05 -8.07 -1.62
N LYS A 58 16.34 -7.18 -2.34
CA LYS A 58 16.84 -6.63 -3.61
C LYS A 58 17.81 -5.45 -3.39
N GLY A 59 17.72 -4.79 -2.25
CA GLY A 59 18.75 -3.90 -1.71
C GLY A 59 18.98 -2.58 -2.47
N PRO A 60 19.72 -1.63 -1.85
CA PRO A 60 20.05 -0.34 -2.46
C PRO A 60 20.94 -0.46 -3.70
N GLU A 61 21.75 -1.52 -3.77
CA GLU A 61 22.72 -1.72 -4.85
C GLU A 61 22.04 -1.87 -6.21
N ASP A 62 20.94 -2.62 -6.30
CA ASP A 62 20.17 -2.78 -7.53
C ASP A 62 19.53 -1.44 -7.96
N LEU A 63 19.12 -0.60 -7.00
CA LEU A 63 18.59 0.74 -7.26
C LEU A 63 19.64 1.71 -7.80
N THR A 64 20.93 1.55 -7.46
CA THR A 64 21.98 2.42 -8.02
C THR A 64 22.21 2.22 -9.51
N THR A 65 21.80 1.07 -10.06
CA THR A 65 21.99 0.72 -11.46
C THR A 65 20.88 1.25 -12.39
N ILE A 66 19.78 1.75 -11.83
CA ILE A 66 18.67 2.32 -12.60
C ILE A 66 18.77 3.85 -12.67
N PRO A 67 18.21 4.48 -13.72
CA PRO A 67 18.28 5.91 -13.93
C PRO A 67 17.62 6.70 -12.81
N ALA A 68 18.10 7.93 -12.61
CA ALA A 68 17.64 8.80 -11.52
C ALA A 68 16.11 9.01 -11.54
N TRP A 69 15.50 9.13 -12.73
CA TRP A 69 14.06 9.25 -12.86
C TRP A 69 13.34 8.00 -12.32
N ALA A 70 13.82 6.80 -12.64
CA ALA A 70 13.20 5.56 -12.19
C ALA A 70 13.36 5.37 -10.67
N ARG A 71 14.52 5.73 -10.11
CA ARG A 71 14.73 5.75 -8.65
C ARG A 71 13.75 6.70 -7.97
N ALA A 72 13.60 7.91 -8.52
CA ALA A 72 12.65 8.89 -7.99
C ALA A 72 11.21 8.35 -8.07
N THR A 73 10.83 7.73 -9.19
CA THR A 73 9.50 7.10 -9.35
C THR A 73 9.26 6.01 -8.32
N VAL A 74 10.21 5.08 -8.12
CA VAL A 74 10.11 4.03 -7.09
C VAL A 74 9.93 4.64 -5.70
N GLY A 75 10.74 5.64 -5.36
CA GLY A 75 10.67 6.33 -4.07
C GLY A 75 9.32 7.02 -3.83
N VAL A 76 8.81 7.75 -4.83
CA VAL A 76 7.50 8.43 -4.77
C VAL A 76 6.36 7.42 -4.65
N LEU A 77 6.37 6.35 -5.46
CA LEU A 77 5.35 5.31 -5.40
C LEU A 77 5.34 4.59 -4.05
N ALA A 78 6.52 4.26 -3.52
CA ALA A 78 6.65 3.64 -2.20
C ALA A 78 6.16 4.55 -1.07
N LEU A 79 6.48 5.85 -1.13
CA LEU A 79 6.01 6.83 -0.14
C LEU A 79 4.49 7.00 -0.19
N LEU A 80 3.91 7.14 -1.38
CA LEU A 80 2.46 7.25 -1.55
C LEU A 80 1.75 5.97 -1.07
N ALA A 81 2.31 4.79 -1.36
CA ALA A 81 1.80 3.53 -0.87
C ALA A 81 1.80 3.49 0.67
N LEU A 82 2.89 3.89 1.31
CA LEU A 82 3.01 3.92 2.76
C LEU A 82 1.95 4.84 3.39
N VAL A 83 1.81 6.06 2.88
CA VAL A 83 0.79 7.02 3.35
C VAL A 83 -0.62 6.45 3.17
N ALA A 84 -0.90 5.82 2.02
CA ALA A 84 -2.19 5.21 1.75
C ALA A 84 -2.50 4.02 2.67
N VAL A 85 -1.51 3.15 2.98
CA VAL A 85 -1.67 2.06 3.97
C VAL A 85 -1.94 2.63 5.36
N LEU A 86 -1.15 3.59 5.82
CA LEU A 86 -1.33 4.19 7.14
C LEU A 86 -2.71 4.83 7.29
N ALA A 87 -3.16 5.55 6.26
CA ALA A 87 -4.50 6.12 6.24
C ALA A 87 -5.58 5.03 6.19
N ALA A 88 -5.43 3.97 5.38
CA ALA A 88 -6.36 2.84 5.34
C ALA A 88 -6.51 2.17 6.71
N VAL A 89 -5.39 1.95 7.41
CA VAL A 89 -5.37 1.38 8.77
C VAL A 89 -6.04 2.33 9.74
N ALA A 90 -5.71 3.63 9.73
CA ALA A 90 -6.32 4.62 10.62
C ALA A 90 -7.85 4.73 10.44
N TYR A 91 -8.34 4.78 9.19
CA TYR A 91 -9.78 4.78 8.94
C TYR A 91 -10.43 3.44 9.32
N GLY A 92 -9.73 2.32 9.15
CA GLY A 92 -10.19 1.00 9.57
C GLY A 92 -10.32 0.88 11.10
N THR A 93 -9.33 1.35 11.85
CA THR A 93 -9.36 1.36 13.32
C THR A 93 -10.41 2.33 13.86
N LEU A 94 -10.53 3.53 13.28
CA LEU A 94 -11.58 4.49 13.63
C LEU A 94 -13.00 3.93 13.37
N ALA A 95 -13.17 3.15 12.29
CA ALA A 95 -14.43 2.46 12.02
C ALA A 95 -14.71 1.31 13.01
N ALA A 96 -13.65 0.64 13.51
CA ALA A 96 -13.77 -0.47 14.45
C ALA A 96 -14.05 -0.03 15.90
N GLN A 97 -13.54 1.13 16.32
CA GLN A 97 -13.65 1.60 17.70
C GLN A 97 -15.02 2.22 18.00
N GLY A 98 -15.64 2.92 17.06
CA GLY A 98 -16.88 3.67 17.30
C GLY A 98 -16.66 4.82 18.29
N ARG A 99 -17.44 5.92 18.17
CA ARG A 99 -17.28 7.06 19.08
C ARG A 99 -18.02 6.74 20.39
N ILE A 100 -17.29 6.47 21.46
CA ILE A 100 -17.87 6.33 22.81
C ILE A 100 -18.10 7.75 23.35
N GLU A 101 -19.19 8.41 22.94
CA GLU A 101 -19.61 9.64 23.63
C GLU A 101 -20.30 9.24 24.94
N ALA A 102 -19.76 9.64 26.08
CA ALA A 102 -20.17 9.16 27.41
C ALA A 102 -21.38 9.91 28.02
N THR A 103 -22.15 10.68 27.23
CA THR A 103 -23.24 11.52 27.76
C THR A 103 -24.55 11.24 27.04
N TRP A 104 -25.35 10.35 27.64
CA TRP A 104 -26.58 9.81 27.07
C TRP A 104 -27.75 10.32 27.92
N THR A 105 -28.55 11.24 27.39
CA THR A 105 -29.62 11.88 28.19
C THR A 105 -31.03 11.66 27.63
N THR A 106 -31.21 11.13 26.41
CA THR A 106 -32.55 10.87 25.85
C THR A 106 -32.58 9.76 24.78
N PRO A 107 -33.57 8.83 24.82
CA PRO A 107 -33.74 7.74 23.84
C PRO A 107 -33.88 8.18 22.38
N ASP A 108 -34.58 9.29 22.12
CA ASP A 108 -34.84 9.78 20.75
C ASP A 108 -33.58 10.39 20.11
N ALA A 109 -32.72 11.00 20.92
CA ALA A 109 -31.42 11.51 20.49
C ALA A 109 -30.47 10.38 20.08
N ILE A 110 -30.59 9.20 20.71
CA ILE A 110 -29.82 8.00 20.37
C ILE A 110 -30.26 7.45 19.00
N ALA A 111 -31.56 7.40 18.73
CA ALA A 111 -32.10 6.90 17.45
C ALA A 111 -31.75 7.82 16.26
N ALA A 112 -31.83 9.14 16.43
CA ALA A 112 -31.49 10.09 15.37
C ALA A 112 -29.98 10.13 15.06
N ARG A 113 -29.11 10.03 16.07
CA ARG A 113 -27.64 10.00 15.85
C ARG A 113 -27.12 8.67 15.33
N THR A 114 -27.72 7.54 15.71
CA THR A 114 -27.29 6.22 15.21
C THR A 114 -27.45 6.08 13.69
N GLU A 115 -28.45 6.72 13.08
CA GLU A 115 -28.62 6.69 11.62
C GLU A 115 -27.57 7.54 10.89
N VAL A 116 -27.21 8.71 11.43
CA VAL A 116 -26.16 9.58 10.87
C VAL A 116 -24.77 8.94 11.02
N GLU A 117 -24.48 8.35 12.19
CA GLU A 117 -23.20 7.65 12.43
C GLU A 117 -23.08 6.36 11.60
N ARG A 118 -24.18 5.64 11.35
CA ARG A 118 -24.19 4.48 10.45
C ARG A 118 -23.73 4.85 9.05
N ARG A 119 -24.29 5.91 8.48
CA ARG A 119 -23.95 6.35 7.12
C ARG A 119 -22.50 6.80 7.00
N SER A 120 -21.99 7.50 8.01
CA SER A 120 -20.58 7.92 8.03
C SER A 120 -19.61 6.74 8.16
N SER A 121 -19.98 5.72 8.96
CA SER A 121 -19.15 4.53 9.19
C SER A 121 -18.99 3.68 7.93
N VAL A 122 -20.08 3.52 7.16
CA VAL A 122 -20.03 2.80 5.88
C VAL A 122 -19.16 3.54 4.86
N HIS A 123 -19.24 4.88 4.80
CA HIS A 123 -18.39 5.68 3.92
C HIS A 123 -16.91 5.58 4.29
N ARG A 124 -16.56 5.66 5.57
CA ARG A 124 -15.18 5.50 6.06
C ARG A 124 -14.63 4.11 5.76
N LEU A 125 -15.45 3.07 5.90
CA LEU A 125 -15.04 1.70 5.58
C LEU A 125 -14.82 1.50 4.08
N ARG A 126 -15.69 2.06 3.23
CA ARG A 126 -15.48 2.07 1.77
C ARG A 126 -14.21 2.83 1.40
N PHE A 127 -13.98 3.98 2.02
CA PHE A 127 -12.79 4.80 1.78
C PHE A 127 -11.50 4.06 2.19
N SER A 128 -11.46 3.44 3.37
CA SER A 128 -10.34 2.59 3.81
C SER A 128 -10.04 1.48 2.80
N ARG A 129 -11.08 0.82 2.27
CA ARG A 129 -10.93 -0.27 1.30
C ARG A 129 -10.36 0.23 -0.03
N TRP A 130 -10.81 1.39 -0.51
CA TRP A 130 -10.25 2.02 -1.71
C TRP A 130 -8.80 2.46 -1.50
N LEU A 131 -8.47 3.05 -0.36
CA LEU A 131 -7.08 3.44 -0.04
C LEU A 131 -6.14 2.24 -0.02
N ALA A 132 -6.58 1.10 0.53
CA ALA A 132 -5.79 -0.11 0.53
C ALA A 132 -5.57 -0.68 -0.89
N LEU A 133 -6.58 -0.64 -1.76
CA LEU A 133 -6.42 -1.03 -3.16
C LEU A 133 -5.45 -0.11 -3.90
N ILE A 134 -5.56 1.21 -3.68
CA ILE A 134 -4.62 2.19 -4.25
C ILE A 134 -3.21 1.91 -3.75
N ALA A 135 -3.02 1.67 -2.45
CA ALA A 135 -1.72 1.34 -1.89
C ALA A 135 -1.12 0.07 -2.52
N LEU A 136 -1.94 -0.96 -2.72
CA LEU A 136 -1.51 -2.19 -3.38
C LEU A 136 -1.05 -1.94 -4.82
N ILE A 137 -1.82 -1.17 -5.60
CA ILE A 137 -1.47 -0.81 -6.98
C ILE A 137 -0.17 0.00 -7.01
N LEU A 138 0.01 0.95 -6.08
CA LEU A 138 1.23 1.73 -5.96
C LEU A 138 2.45 0.86 -5.62
N LEU A 139 2.31 -0.13 -4.73
CA LEU A 139 3.38 -1.08 -4.41
C LEU A 139 3.74 -1.95 -5.61
N ILE A 140 2.74 -2.47 -6.34
CA ILE A 140 2.97 -3.24 -7.58
C ILE A 140 3.70 -2.36 -8.61
N GLY A 141 3.28 -1.11 -8.75
CA GLY A 141 3.96 -0.14 -9.63
C GLY A 141 5.41 0.14 -9.20
N ALA A 142 5.67 0.29 -7.90
CA ALA A 142 7.01 0.51 -7.36
C ALA A 142 7.92 -0.71 -7.61
N VAL A 143 7.42 -1.93 -7.39
CA VAL A 143 8.17 -3.16 -7.66
C VAL A 143 8.38 -3.35 -9.16
N GLY A 144 7.35 -3.14 -9.98
CA GLY A 144 7.43 -3.23 -11.43
C GLY A 144 8.45 -2.24 -12.01
N THR A 145 8.43 -0.99 -11.56
CA THR A 145 9.42 0.00 -11.97
C THR A 145 10.83 -0.37 -11.51
N ALA A 146 11.01 -0.85 -10.28
CA ALA A 146 12.32 -1.30 -9.80
C ALA A 146 12.88 -2.48 -10.61
N TRP A 147 12.03 -3.39 -11.10
CA TRP A 147 12.47 -4.60 -11.82
C TRP A 147 12.65 -4.38 -13.31
N TYR A 148 11.79 -3.58 -13.92
CA TYR A 148 11.75 -3.37 -15.37
C TYR A 148 12.33 -2.03 -15.82
N ALA A 149 12.80 -1.18 -14.91
CA ALA A 149 13.50 0.04 -15.31
C ALA A 149 14.76 -0.29 -16.13
N PRO A 150 15.03 0.50 -17.19
CA PRO A 150 16.22 0.27 -18.01
C PRO A 150 17.46 0.45 -17.14
N ARG A 151 18.33 -0.54 -17.10
CA ARG A 151 19.59 -0.47 -16.34
C ARG A 151 20.57 0.43 -17.09
N GLN A 152 21.22 1.35 -16.38
CA GLN A 152 22.31 2.13 -16.95
C GLN A 152 23.52 1.22 -17.13
N ALA A 153 23.97 1.08 -18.38
CA ALA A 153 25.21 0.39 -18.68
C ALA A 153 26.36 1.15 -18.00
N LYS A 154 27.05 0.50 -17.07
CA LYS A 154 28.31 1.04 -16.53
C LYS A 154 29.32 1.09 -17.68
N SER A 155 30.01 2.20 -17.84
CA SER A 155 31.10 2.31 -18.82
C SER A 155 32.43 2.22 -18.09
N LEU A 156 33.39 1.56 -18.71
CA LEU A 156 34.77 1.46 -18.26
C LEU A 156 35.60 2.47 -19.03
N LEU A 157 36.20 3.42 -18.30
CA LEU A 157 37.18 4.35 -18.83
C LEU A 157 38.57 3.72 -18.68
N VAL A 158 39.16 3.33 -19.79
CA VAL A 158 40.53 2.83 -19.87
C VAL A 158 41.43 4.00 -20.23
N THR A 159 42.42 4.28 -19.38
CA THR A 159 43.45 5.30 -19.65
C THR A 159 44.77 4.61 -19.96
N TRP A 160 45.35 4.89 -21.13
CA TRP A 160 46.65 4.33 -21.52
C TRP A 160 47.82 5.16 -20.98
N THR A 161 49.01 4.57 -20.98
CA THR A 161 50.27 5.23 -20.59
C THR A 161 50.60 6.44 -21.47
N ASP A 162 50.23 6.38 -22.74
CA ASP A 162 50.32 7.43 -23.77
C ASP A 162 49.22 8.51 -23.67
N GLY A 163 48.38 8.48 -22.62
CA GLY A 163 47.42 9.52 -22.28
C GLY A 163 46.10 9.47 -23.04
N ARG A 164 45.94 8.53 -23.97
CA ARG A 164 44.66 8.25 -24.65
C ARG A 164 43.65 7.71 -23.63
N THR A 165 42.38 7.98 -23.87
CA THR A 165 41.26 7.43 -23.10
C THR A 165 40.25 6.77 -24.03
N LEU A 166 39.86 5.53 -23.72
CA LEU A 166 38.79 4.83 -24.43
C LEU A 166 37.71 4.48 -23.44
N CYS A 167 36.48 4.68 -23.90
CA CYS A 167 35.32 4.29 -23.16
C CYS A 167 34.74 3.04 -23.77
N VAL A 168 34.62 2.00 -22.95
CA VAL A 168 34.14 0.68 -23.36
C VAL A 168 32.92 0.36 -22.49
N PRO A 169 31.83 -0.21 -23.04
CA PRO A 169 30.77 -0.75 -22.21
C PRO A 169 31.36 -1.81 -21.25
N ALA A 170 30.99 -1.78 -19.98
CA ALA A 170 31.52 -2.71 -18.97
C ALA A 170 30.94 -4.14 -19.11
N ASP A 171 30.42 -4.49 -20.28
CA ASP A 171 29.98 -5.86 -20.57
C ASP A 171 31.21 -6.74 -20.71
N THR A 172 31.34 -7.71 -19.80
CA THR A 172 32.46 -8.67 -19.71
C THR A 172 32.63 -9.50 -20.98
N LYS A 173 31.60 -9.61 -21.82
CA LYS A 173 31.70 -10.30 -23.12
C LYS A 173 32.41 -9.50 -24.19
N SER A 174 32.44 -8.17 -24.05
CA SER A 174 33.10 -7.27 -25.00
C SER A 174 34.50 -6.83 -24.56
N PHE A 175 34.88 -7.14 -23.31
CA PHE A 175 36.05 -6.55 -22.65
C PHE A 175 37.37 -7.34 -22.78
N ALA A 176 37.44 -8.50 -23.46
CA ALA A 176 38.73 -9.20 -23.66
C ALA A 176 38.78 -10.05 -24.95
N PRO A 177 39.95 -10.21 -25.64
CA PRO A 177 41.34 -9.97 -25.19
C PRO A 177 42.26 -9.36 -26.28
N GLN A 178 42.50 -8.04 -26.32
CA GLN A 178 43.62 -7.47 -27.11
C GLN A 178 44.30 -6.25 -26.49
N LEU A 179 43.99 -5.91 -25.23
CA LEU A 179 44.68 -4.79 -24.58
C LEU A 179 45.97 -5.31 -23.93
N PRO A 180 47.16 -4.89 -24.39
CA PRO A 180 48.41 -5.25 -23.73
C PRO A 180 48.37 -4.68 -22.32
N ALA A 181 48.37 -5.55 -21.32
CA ALA A 181 48.23 -5.17 -19.91
C ALA A 181 49.29 -4.15 -19.45
N GLU A 182 50.46 -4.14 -20.11
CA GLU A 182 51.55 -3.19 -19.86
C GLU A 182 51.21 -1.73 -20.22
N GLN A 183 50.26 -1.49 -21.12
CA GLN A 183 49.92 -0.13 -21.56
C GLN A 183 48.77 0.50 -20.77
N ILE A 184 48.17 -0.22 -19.82
CA ILE A 184 47.03 0.29 -19.05
C ILE A 184 47.56 1.04 -17.82
N LYS A 185 47.38 2.36 -17.80
CA LYS A 185 47.75 3.20 -16.66
C LYS A 185 46.70 3.16 -15.54
N SER A 186 45.42 3.20 -15.91
CA SER A 186 44.32 3.10 -14.93
C SER A 186 43.02 2.61 -15.56
N LEU A 187 42.26 1.84 -14.79
CA LEU A 187 40.89 1.42 -15.08
C LEU A 187 39.95 2.06 -14.07
N ARG A 188 38.98 2.86 -14.55
CA ARG A 188 37.94 3.43 -13.69
C ARG A 188 36.56 3.15 -14.29
N THR A 189 35.62 2.77 -13.43
CA THR A 189 34.21 2.71 -13.80
C THR A 189 33.62 4.11 -13.73
N VAL A 190 33.01 4.55 -14.82
CA VAL A 190 32.40 5.89 -14.93
C VAL A 190 30.93 5.77 -15.34
N ALA A 191 30.10 6.63 -14.80
CA ALA A 191 28.67 6.69 -15.14
C ALA A 191 28.44 7.29 -16.54
N LYS A 192 29.33 8.19 -16.98
CA LYS A 192 29.39 8.74 -18.32
C LYS A 192 30.84 8.90 -18.75
N CYS A 193 31.09 8.64 -20.02
CA CYS A 193 32.35 8.93 -20.68
C CYS A 193 32.48 10.45 -20.87
N PRO A 194 33.70 11.00 -20.70
CA PRO A 194 34.00 12.38 -21.06
C PRO A 194 33.88 12.60 -22.57
#